data_AF-A0AAD0NFI1-F1
#
_entry.id   AF-A0AAD0NFI1-F1
#
_cell.length_a   1.000
_cell.length_b   1.000
_cell.length_c   1.000
_cell.angle_alpha   90.00
_cell.angle_beta   90.00
_cell.angle_gamma   90.00
#
_symmetry.space_group_name_H-M   'P 1'
#
loop_
_entity.id
_entity.type
_entity.pdbx_description
1 polymer ?
#
loop_
_entity_poly.entity_id
_entity_poly.type
_entity_poly.pdbx_seq_one_letter_code
_entity_poly.pdbx_strand_id
1 'polypeptide(L)'
;MSSVERMEHNMEHNRMVRTWMPIALCVLALLAACDGSAARYEAGAACGGLSEVTAIRDAGVDALRSQAEAGRCTIHADAADAAALARQQAMLQAVSVIACGAPAISVGETSPVRLALQLPARCPLSSSTPLISTGRGWHKRQPVSIPFYPPAAIREQQEGRVELTLLLDAQGKPQAIIVARSTGYPLLDEAALKHARAWRYEYEAPGKPASMSLVRDTVDFKLN
;
A
#
# COMPACT_ATOMS: atom_id res chain seq x y z
N MET A 1 56.23 -60.33 -44.27
CA MET A 1 57.47 -61.10 -44.02
C MET A 1 58.21 -60.43 -42.88
N SER A 2 58.56 -61.20 -41.85
CA SER A 2 59.34 -60.87 -40.64
C SER A 2 58.67 -59.93 -39.63
N SER A 3 58.14 -60.41 -38.51
CA SER A 3 58.83 -60.91 -37.28
C SER A 3 59.28 -59.76 -36.36
N VAL A 4 59.27 -59.80 -35.03
CA VAL A 4 58.90 -60.75 -33.96
C VAL A 4 59.08 -59.96 -32.63
N GLU A 5 58.22 -60.24 -31.64
CA GLU A 5 58.38 -60.23 -30.16
C GLU A 5 59.33 -59.23 -29.44
N ARG A 6 58.77 -58.48 -28.47
CA ARG A 6 58.76 -58.75 -27.00
C ARG A 6 60.14 -58.63 -26.35
N MET A 7 60.29 -57.68 -25.44
CA MET A 7 61.05 -57.89 -24.20
C MET A 7 60.52 -56.95 -23.12
N GLU A 8 59.84 -57.54 -22.15
CA GLU A 8 59.67 -56.99 -20.81
C GLU A 8 61.05 -56.92 -20.13
N HIS A 9 61.31 -55.87 -19.35
CA HIS A 9 62.21 -55.99 -18.22
C HIS A 9 61.70 -55.16 -17.04
N ASN A 10 61.93 -55.77 -15.89
CA ASN A 10 61.25 -55.63 -14.63
C ASN A 10 62.13 -54.85 -13.65
N MET A 11 61.50 -54.27 -12.61
CA MET A 11 62.11 -53.99 -11.29
C MET A 11 63.23 -52.91 -11.30
N GLU A 12 63.44 -52.03 -10.31
CA GLU A 12 63.18 -52.06 -8.89
C GLU A 12 63.49 -50.69 -8.26
N HIS A 13 62.87 -50.45 -7.10
CA HIS A 13 63.36 -49.68 -5.94
C HIS A 13 64.38 -48.54 -6.14
N ASN A 14 63.98 -47.31 -5.77
CA ASN A 14 64.71 -46.67 -4.68
C ASN A 14 63.86 -45.68 -3.87
N ARG A 15 63.70 -45.97 -2.59
CA ARG A 15 63.29 -45.01 -1.56
C ARG A 15 64.46 -44.07 -1.32
N MET A 16 64.26 -42.76 -1.41
CA MET A 16 65.05 -41.84 -0.61
C MET A 16 64.15 -40.77 0.00
N VAL A 17 63.84 -41.05 1.26
CA VAL A 17 63.33 -40.12 2.25
C VAL A 17 64.38 -39.03 2.43
N ARG A 18 64.02 -37.78 2.13
CA ARG A 18 64.79 -36.65 2.60
C ARG A 18 63.83 -35.53 2.96
N THR A 19 63.46 -35.60 4.22
CA THR A 19 63.12 -34.50 5.12
C THR A 19 63.73 -33.17 4.65
N TRP A 20 62.99 -32.08 4.83
CA TRP A 20 63.38 -30.89 5.58
C TRP A 20 62.32 -29.80 5.31
N MET A 21 61.41 -29.67 6.28
CA MET A 21 60.46 -28.57 6.40
C MET A 21 61.06 -27.54 7.36
N PRO A 22 61.02 -26.25 7.02
CA PRO A 22 60.50 -25.27 7.97
C PRO A 22 59.41 -24.44 7.25
N ILE A 23 58.14 -24.56 7.65
CA ILE A 23 57.50 -23.67 8.64
C ILE A 23 57.93 -22.22 8.46
N ALA A 24 57.09 -21.41 7.80
CA ALA A 24 56.61 -20.14 8.36
C ALA A 24 55.77 -19.35 7.33
N LEU A 25 54.50 -19.14 7.68
CA LEU A 25 53.72 -17.92 7.42
C LEU A 25 53.51 -17.49 5.96
N CYS A 26 52.45 -17.99 5.30
CA CYS A 26 51.78 -17.21 4.25
C CYS A 26 50.37 -17.72 3.83
N VAL A 27 49.57 -18.29 4.74
CA VAL A 27 48.15 -18.60 4.43
C VAL A 27 47.25 -18.14 5.57
N LEU A 28 47.04 -16.83 5.64
CA LEU A 28 46.12 -16.20 6.58
C LEU A 28 45.40 -15.05 5.89
N ALA A 29 44.68 -15.35 4.81
CA ALA A 29 43.66 -14.46 4.23
C ALA A 29 42.96 -15.18 3.07
N LEU A 30 41.92 -15.98 3.33
CA LEU A 30 40.87 -16.30 2.33
C LEU A 30 39.74 -17.14 2.93
N LEU A 31 39.13 -16.69 4.04
CA LEU A 31 37.74 -17.02 4.37
C LEU A 31 37.08 -15.80 5.02
N ALA A 32 37.18 -14.66 4.33
CA ALA A 32 36.32 -13.52 4.59
C ALA A 32 35.05 -13.70 3.77
N ALA A 33 33.92 -13.76 4.48
CA ALA A 33 32.57 -13.47 4.01
C ALA A 33 32.10 -14.22 2.75
N CYS A 34 31.59 -15.44 2.94
CA CYS A 34 30.27 -15.70 2.36
C CYS A 34 29.24 -14.99 3.24
N ASP A 35 29.22 -13.65 3.16
CA ASP A 35 27.98 -12.92 3.41
C ASP A 35 27.05 -13.41 2.31
N GLY A 36 26.23 -14.40 2.65
CA GLY A 36 25.07 -14.73 1.85
C GLY A 36 24.27 -13.45 1.77
N SER A 37 24.37 -12.76 0.63
CA SER A 37 23.47 -11.70 0.22
C SER A 37 22.08 -12.31 0.11
N ALA A 38 21.44 -12.55 1.25
CA ALA A 38 20.01 -12.51 1.35
C ALA A 38 19.66 -11.12 0.85
N ALA A 39 19.29 -11.03 -0.43
CA ALA A 39 18.73 -9.84 -1.03
C ALA A 39 17.75 -9.31 0.00
N ARG A 40 18.04 -8.13 0.56
CA ARG A 40 17.18 -7.50 1.56
C ARG A 40 15.82 -7.46 0.90
N TYR A 41 14.94 -8.35 1.35
CA TYR A 41 13.58 -8.37 0.87
C TYR A 41 13.02 -7.01 1.27
N GLU A 42 12.76 -6.15 0.30
CA GLU A 42 12.05 -4.92 0.61
C GLU A 42 10.65 -5.36 1.03
N ALA A 43 10.39 -5.35 2.35
CA ALA A 43 9.11 -5.73 2.92
C ALA A 43 7.93 -4.91 2.34
N GLY A 44 8.20 -3.82 1.60
CA GLY A 44 7.20 -3.03 0.86
C GLY A 44 6.94 -3.50 -0.58
N ALA A 45 7.75 -4.40 -1.16
CA ALA A 45 7.67 -4.73 -2.58
C ALA A 45 6.30 -5.28 -3.00
N ALA A 46 5.63 -6.04 -2.14
CA ALA A 46 4.29 -6.57 -2.41
C ALA A 46 3.19 -5.49 -2.34
N CYS A 47 3.40 -4.43 -1.56
CA CYS A 47 2.45 -3.32 -1.41
C CYS A 47 2.69 -2.20 -2.43
N GLY A 48 3.91 -2.05 -2.95
CA GLY A 48 4.24 -1.14 -4.05
C GLY A 48 3.66 0.25 -3.87
N GLY A 49 2.82 0.71 -4.81
CA GLY A 49 2.13 2.01 -4.73
C GLY A 49 1.19 2.22 -3.53
N LEU A 50 0.90 1.19 -2.73
CA LEU A 50 0.16 1.24 -1.47
C LEU A 50 1.07 1.09 -0.25
N SER A 51 2.38 1.24 -0.40
CA SER A 51 3.30 1.24 0.75
C SER A 51 3.10 2.48 1.64
N GLU A 52 2.54 3.56 1.09
CA GLU A 52 2.17 4.77 1.84
C GLU A 52 0.65 5.01 1.77
N VAL A 53 -0.05 4.61 2.82
CA VAL A 53 -1.52 4.67 2.92
C VAL A 53 -2.04 5.89 3.69
N THR A 54 -1.15 6.80 4.10
CA THR A 54 -1.50 7.97 4.92
C THR A 54 -2.49 8.92 4.23
N ALA A 55 -2.40 9.02 2.89
CA ALA A 55 -3.29 9.87 2.10
C ALA A 55 -4.76 9.40 2.10
N ILE A 56 -5.03 8.13 2.42
CA ILE A 56 -6.36 7.52 2.45
C ILE A 56 -6.82 7.16 3.87
N ARG A 57 -6.22 7.75 4.91
CA ARG A 57 -6.58 7.51 6.30
C ARG A 57 -7.74 8.42 6.74
N ASP A 58 -8.82 7.82 7.25
CA ASP A 58 -9.93 8.55 7.87
C ASP A 58 -9.49 9.18 9.21
N ALA A 59 -10.10 10.31 9.58
CA ALA A 59 -9.78 11.07 10.78
C ALA A 59 -9.99 10.25 12.07
N GLY A 60 -10.93 9.31 12.07
CA GLY A 60 -11.18 8.41 13.21
C GLY A 60 -10.34 7.13 13.20
N VAL A 61 -9.35 7.01 12.31
CA VAL A 61 -8.44 5.85 12.25
C VAL A 61 -7.11 6.20 12.90
N ASP A 62 -6.83 5.54 14.03
CA ASP A 62 -5.63 5.76 14.84
C ASP A 62 -4.38 5.21 14.17
N ALA A 63 -4.49 4.03 13.55
CA ALA A 63 -3.39 3.39 12.83
C ALA A 63 -3.86 2.82 11.49
N LEU A 64 -3.11 3.10 10.43
CA LEU A 64 -3.30 2.51 9.10
C LEU A 64 -1.92 2.15 8.54
N ARG A 65 -1.68 0.87 8.30
CA ARG A 65 -0.37 0.37 7.84
C ARG A 65 -0.54 -0.68 6.76
N SER A 66 0.36 -0.68 5.78
CA SER A 66 0.48 -1.75 4.80
C SER A 66 1.70 -2.62 5.10
N GLN A 67 1.55 -3.94 4.96
CA GLN A 67 2.58 -4.92 5.25
C GLN A 67 2.56 -6.02 4.18
N ALA A 68 3.73 -6.42 3.69
CA ALA A 68 3.82 -7.62 2.87
C ALA A 68 3.78 -8.88 3.77
N GLU A 69 2.76 -9.70 3.58
CA GLU A 69 2.57 -10.96 4.29
C GLU A 69 2.43 -12.08 3.26
N ALA A 70 3.35 -13.05 3.30
CA ALA A 70 3.37 -14.17 2.36
C ALA A 70 3.28 -13.75 0.87
N GLY A 71 3.97 -12.66 0.50
CA GLY A 71 3.98 -12.14 -0.87
C GLY A 71 2.71 -11.41 -1.31
N ARG A 72 1.79 -11.13 -0.39
CA ARG A 72 0.59 -10.31 -0.62
C ARG A 72 0.64 -9.04 0.22
N CYS A 73 -0.03 -7.99 -0.23
CA CYS A 73 -0.19 -6.79 0.57
C CYS A 73 -1.38 -6.95 1.52
N THR A 74 -1.12 -6.83 2.82
CA THR A 74 -2.15 -6.75 3.86
C THR A 74 -2.16 -5.33 4.43
N ILE A 75 -3.34 -4.72 4.51
CA ILE A 75 -3.54 -3.41 5.12
C ILE A 75 -4.26 -3.61 6.45
N HIS A 76 -3.63 -3.17 7.52
CA HIS A 76 -4.14 -3.20 8.88
C HIS A 76 -4.67 -1.83 9.26
N ALA A 77 -5.86 -1.78 9.86
CA ALA A 77 -6.46 -0.56 10.37
C ALA A 77 -6.97 -0.76 11.81
N ASP A 78 -6.64 0.18 12.68
CA ASP A 78 -7.18 0.34 14.03
C ASP A 78 -7.88 1.70 14.09
N ALA A 79 -9.13 1.74 14.55
CA ALA A 79 -9.96 2.95 14.58
C ALA A 79 -10.50 3.24 15.97
N ALA A 80 -10.81 4.51 16.21
CA ALA A 80 -11.42 4.97 17.46
C ALA A 80 -12.86 4.46 17.61
N ASP A 81 -13.57 4.27 16.49
CA ASP A 81 -14.95 3.80 16.46
C ASP A 81 -15.28 2.99 15.19
N ALA A 82 -16.42 2.29 15.26
CA ALA A 82 -16.87 1.42 14.18
C ALA A 82 -17.30 2.17 12.90
N ALA A 83 -17.77 3.41 13.02
CA ALA A 83 -18.17 4.20 11.86
C ALA A 83 -16.93 4.65 11.06
N ALA A 84 -15.86 5.07 11.73
CA ALA A 84 -14.58 5.38 11.12
C ALA A 84 -13.96 4.14 10.46
N LEU A 85 -13.97 2.99 11.15
CA LEU A 85 -13.48 1.74 10.57
C LEU A 85 -14.26 1.35 9.31
N ALA A 86 -15.59 1.47 9.32
CA ALA A 86 -16.43 1.15 8.17
C ALA A 86 -16.14 2.06 6.96
N ARG A 87 -15.89 3.35 7.18
CA ARG A 87 -15.48 4.29 6.11
C ARG A 87 -14.11 3.93 5.56
N GLN A 88 -13.14 3.62 6.43
CA GLN A 88 -11.81 3.19 6.02
C GLN A 88 -11.88 1.88 5.22
N GLN A 89 -12.69 0.92 5.65
CA GLN A 89 -12.92 -0.32 4.91
C GLN A 89 -13.47 -0.05 3.51
N ALA A 90 -14.49 0.79 3.39
CA ALA A 90 -15.07 1.14 2.08
C ALA A 90 -14.03 1.80 1.15
N MET A 91 -13.18 2.68 1.70
CA MET A 91 -12.06 3.28 0.97
C MET A 91 -11.08 2.23 0.46
N LEU A 92 -10.61 1.32 1.32
CA LEU A 92 -9.66 0.26 0.94
C LEU A 92 -10.27 -0.72 -0.07
N GLN A 93 -11.55 -1.05 0.06
CA GLN A 93 -12.25 -1.90 -0.90
C GLN A 93 -12.34 -1.24 -2.27
N ALA A 94 -12.69 0.05 -2.34
CA ALA A 94 -12.71 0.78 -3.60
C ALA A 94 -11.32 0.85 -4.26
N VAL A 95 -10.27 1.12 -3.48
CA VAL A 95 -8.89 1.07 -3.96
C VAL A 95 -8.55 -0.31 -4.53
N SER A 96 -8.86 -1.40 -3.82
CA SER A 96 -8.60 -2.76 -4.30
C SER A 96 -9.35 -3.08 -5.59
N VAL A 97 -10.63 -2.73 -5.68
CA VAL A 97 -11.43 -2.99 -6.88
C VAL A 97 -10.87 -2.24 -8.09
N ILE A 98 -10.49 -0.97 -7.93
CA ILE A 98 -10.01 -0.16 -9.06
C ILE A 98 -8.56 -0.52 -9.43
N ALA A 99 -7.68 -0.75 -8.44
CA ALA A 99 -6.27 -1.08 -8.69
C ALA A 99 -6.07 -2.54 -9.13
N CYS A 100 -6.81 -3.47 -8.53
CA CYS A 100 -6.59 -4.91 -8.67
C CYS A 100 -7.68 -5.62 -9.49
N GLY A 101 -8.80 -4.96 -9.79
CA GLY A 101 -9.96 -5.57 -10.46
C GLY A 101 -10.78 -6.51 -9.59
N ALA A 102 -10.49 -6.60 -8.28
CA ALA A 102 -11.18 -7.48 -7.33
C ALA A 102 -11.15 -6.90 -5.91
N PRO A 103 -12.15 -7.21 -5.07
CA PRO A 103 -12.21 -6.73 -3.69
C PRO A 103 -11.09 -7.33 -2.84
N ALA A 104 -10.69 -6.60 -1.80
CA ALA A 104 -9.77 -7.11 -0.79
C ALA A 104 -10.51 -8.06 0.16
N ILE A 105 -9.81 -9.05 0.67
CA ILE A 105 -10.39 -10.09 1.53
C ILE A 105 -10.03 -9.77 2.98
N SER A 106 -11.01 -9.78 3.88
CA SER A 106 -10.74 -9.69 5.32
C SER A 106 -9.98 -10.92 5.80
N VAL A 107 -8.86 -10.70 6.49
CA VAL A 107 -8.02 -11.76 7.04
C VAL A 107 -7.87 -11.57 8.56
N GLY A 108 -7.75 -12.68 9.29
CA GLY A 108 -7.61 -12.65 10.75
C GLY A 108 -8.90 -12.33 11.50
N GLU A 109 -8.74 -11.84 12.74
CA GLU A 109 -9.85 -11.51 13.63
C GLU A 109 -10.31 -10.07 13.40
N THR A 110 -11.48 -9.92 12.78
CA THR A 110 -12.15 -8.63 12.60
C THR A 110 -12.91 -8.28 13.87
N SER A 111 -12.72 -7.07 14.39
CA SER A 111 -13.50 -6.52 15.49
C SER A 111 -14.21 -5.23 15.04
N PRO A 112 -15.11 -4.64 15.85
CA PRO A 112 -15.77 -3.39 15.49
C PRO A 112 -14.81 -2.22 15.24
N VAL A 113 -13.57 -2.28 15.75
CA VAL A 113 -12.58 -1.19 15.69
C VAL A 113 -11.22 -1.62 15.08
N ARG A 114 -11.11 -2.87 14.60
CA ARG A 114 -9.90 -3.39 13.96
C ARG A 114 -10.24 -4.25 12.76
N LEU A 115 -9.53 -4.05 11.67
CA LEU A 115 -9.59 -4.93 10.50
C LEU A 115 -8.21 -5.13 9.88
N ALA A 116 -8.08 -6.24 9.16
CA ALA A 116 -6.99 -6.46 8.22
C ALA A 116 -7.58 -6.89 6.87
N LEU A 117 -7.19 -6.19 5.80
CA LEU A 117 -7.62 -6.46 4.43
C LEU A 117 -6.42 -6.87 3.60
N GLN A 118 -6.48 -8.05 3.02
CA GLN A 118 -5.45 -8.56 2.14
C GLN A 118 -5.87 -8.40 0.68
N LEU A 119 -4.99 -7.80 -0.12
CA LEU A 119 -5.24 -7.55 -1.52
C LEU A 119 -5.14 -8.84 -2.37
N PRO A 120 -5.80 -8.87 -3.54
CA PRO A 120 -5.71 -9.99 -4.48
C PRO A 120 -4.27 -10.29 -4.92
N ALA A 121 -3.94 -11.57 -5.10
CA ALA A 121 -2.59 -12.03 -5.43
C ALA A 121 -2.03 -11.51 -6.77
N ARG A 122 -2.91 -11.12 -7.71
CA ARG A 122 -2.54 -10.59 -9.04
C ARG A 122 -2.73 -9.08 -9.15
N CYS A 123 -2.59 -8.36 -8.03
CA CYS A 123 -2.72 -6.91 -8.06
C CYS A 123 -1.45 -6.26 -8.64
N PRO A 124 -1.53 -5.40 -9.68
CA PRO A 124 -0.37 -4.77 -10.32
C PRO A 124 0.19 -3.58 -9.51
N LEU A 125 0.39 -3.76 -8.19
CA LEU A 125 0.89 -2.72 -7.28
C LEU A 125 2.38 -2.43 -7.46
N SER A 126 3.12 -3.37 -8.05
CA SER A 126 4.57 -3.29 -8.25
C SER A 126 5.01 -2.28 -9.30
N SER A 127 4.09 -1.63 -10.03
CA SER A 127 4.45 -0.60 -10.99
C SER A 127 4.79 0.72 -10.28
N SER A 128 5.85 1.40 -10.73
CA SER A 128 6.32 2.68 -10.18
C SER A 128 5.39 3.87 -10.49
N THR A 129 4.19 3.60 -11.00
CA THR A 129 3.19 4.63 -11.25
C THR A 129 2.46 4.89 -9.94
N PRO A 130 2.46 6.13 -9.42
CA PRO A 130 1.68 6.46 -8.24
C PRO A 130 0.20 6.14 -8.51
N LEU A 131 -0.33 5.16 -7.79
CA LEU A 131 -1.73 4.72 -7.90
C LEU A 131 -2.70 5.84 -7.53
N ILE A 132 -2.21 6.80 -6.74
CA ILE A 132 -2.95 7.94 -6.25
C ILE A 132 -2.25 9.20 -6.77
N SER A 133 -2.83 9.83 -7.79
CA SER A 133 -2.45 11.19 -8.17
C SER A 133 -3.14 12.19 -7.23
N THR A 134 -2.40 13.22 -6.81
CA THR A 134 -2.99 14.41 -6.19
C THR A 134 -3.97 15.03 -7.19
N GLY A 135 -5.18 15.40 -6.75
CA GLY A 135 -6.33 15.84 -7.57
C GLY A 135 -6.18 17.06 -8.50
N ARG A 136 -4.98 17.37 -9.00
CA ARG A 136 -4.75 18.38 -10.03
C ARG A 136 -5.56 18.04 -11.29
N GLY A 137 -6.18 19.07 -11.87
CA GLY A 137 -7.02 18.95 -13.06
C GLY A 137 -8.45 18.49 -12.79
N TRP A 138 -8.84 18.17 -11.55
CA TRP A 138 -10.23 17.83 -11.22
C TRP A 138 -11.00 19.07 -10.74
N HIS A 139 -12.16 19.31 -11.34
CA HIS A 139 -13.05 20.43 -11.02
C HIS A 139 -14.44 19.91 -10.66
N LYS A 140 -15.02 20.37 -9.54
CA LYS A 140 -16.37 19.97 -9.13
C LYS A 140 -17.39 20.57 -10.10
N ARG A 141 -18.13 19.72 -10.80
CA ARG A 141 -19.09 20.10 -11.85
C ARG A 141 -20.48 20.40 -11.34
N GLN A 142 -20.82 19.91 -10.15
CA GLN A 142 -22.15 20.11 -9.59
C GLN A 142 -22.29 21.52 -9.01
N PRO A 143 -23.46 22.17 -9.20
CA PRO A 143 -23.73 23.45 -8.57
C PRO A 143 -23.61 23.32 -7.05
N VAL A 144 -23.25 24.42 -6.42
CA VAL A 144 -23.20 24.55 -4.95
C VAL A 144 -24.59 24.22 -4.42
N SER A 145 -24.76 22.98 -3.96
CA SER A 145 -25.97 22.54 -3.28
C SER A 145 -25.72 22.67 -1.78
N ILE A 146 -26.72 23.15 -1.06
CA ILE A 146 -26.61 23.36 0.37
C ILE A 146 -26.62 21.97 1.05
N PRO A 147 -25.66 21.64 1.92
CA PRO A 147 -25.69 20.39 2.66
C PRO A 147 -26.92 20.34 3.57
N PHE A 148 -27.49 19.16 3.75
CA PHE A 148 -28.55 18.97 4.72
C PHE A 148 -27.99 19.22 6.13
N TYR A 149 -28.57 20.18 6.85
CA TYR A 149 -28.17 20.49 8.22
C TYR A 149 -29.05 19.68 9.19
N PRO A 150 -28.47 18.73 9.97
CA PRO A 150 -29.25 17.91 10.88
C PRO A 150 -29.99 18.76 11.94
N PRO A 151 -31.30 18.55 12.18
CA PRO A 151 -32.05 19.34 13.16
C PRO A 151 -31.48 19.28 14.58
N ALA A 152 -30.90 18.14 14.98
CA ALA A 152 -30.24 18.02 16.27
C ALA A 152 -29.00 18.93 16.37
N ALA A 153 -28.17 18.98 15.33
CA ALA A 153 -27.01 19.87 15.27
C ALA A 153 -27.42 21.35 15.30
N ILE A 154 -28.54 21.73 14.66
CA ILE A 154 -29.09 23.09 14.74
C ILE A 154 -29.51 23.44 16.17
N ARG A 155 -30.26 22.54 16.84
CA ARG A 155 -30.71 22.75 18.23
C ARG A 155 -29.54 22.89 19.20
N GLU A 156 -28.45 22.19 18.92
CA GLU A 156 -27.22 22.22 19.71
C GLU A 156 -26.21 23.29 19.23
N GLN A 157 -26.60 24.14 18.27
CA GLN A 157 -25.78 25.23 17.72
C GLN A 157 -24.40 24.77 17.18
N GLN A 158 -24.33 23.58 16.61
CA GLN A 158 -23.09 22.96 16.14
C GLN A 158 -22.70 23.44 14.74
N GLU A 159 -21.65 24.24 14.60
CA GLU A 159 -21.13 24.70 13.31
C GLU A 159 -19.74 24.14 12.99
N GLY A 160 -19.31 24.27 11.74
CA GLY A 160 -17.92 24.01 11.38
C GLY A 160 -17.71 23.64 9.91
N ARG A 161 -16.44 23.40 9.58
CA ARG A 161 -15.98 22.95 8.25
C ARG A 161 -15.49 21.52 8.33
N VAL A 162 -16.15 20.61 7.61
CA VAL A 162 -15.70 19.21 7.47
C VAL A 162 -14.78 19.13 6.25
N GLU A 163 -13.57 18.61 6.42
CA GLU A 163 -12.67 18.31 5.30
C GLU A 163 -12.82 16.83 4.91
N LEU A 164 -13.07 16.58 3.63
CA LEU A 164 -13.27 15.25 3.07
C LEU A 164 -12.13 14.88 2.14
N THR A 165 -11.80 13.59 2.09
CA THR A 165 -10.98 13.01 1.00
C THR A 165 -11.85 12.06 0.20
N LEU A 166 -11.93 12.30 -1.11
CA LEU A 166 -12.71 11.54 -2.06
C LEU A 166 -11.77 10.73 -2.95
N LEU A 167 -12.09 9.45 -3.13
CA LEU A 167 -11.50 8.62 -4.17
C LEU A 167 -12.38 8.68 -5.41
N LEU A 168 -11.88 9.33 -6.45
CA LEU A 168 -12.55 9.42 -7.74
C LEU A 168 -12.07 8.30 -8.66
N ASP A 169 -12.97 7.77 -9.48
CA ASP A 169 -12.61 7.01 -10.67
C ASP A 169 -12.15 7.94 -11.81
N ALA A 170 -11.69 7.35 -12.92
CA ALA A 170 -11.31 8.08 -14.12
C ALA A 170 -12.46 8.87 -14.79
N GLN A 171 -13.72 8.67 -14.37
CA GLN A 171 -14.90 9.40 -14.85
C GLN A 171 -15.30 10.56 -13.91
N GLY A 172 -14.58 10.77 -12.81
CA GLY A 172 -14.85 11.84 -11.86
C GLY A 172 -16.00 11.56 -10.90
N LYS A 173 -16.38 10.28 -10.75
CA LYS A 173 -17.39 9.86 -9.76
C LYS A 173 -16.70 9.44 -8.46
N PRO A 174 -17.18 9.91 -7.29
CA PRO A 174 -16.74 9.39 -6.00
C PRO A 174 -17.08 7.90 -5.84
N GLN A 175 -16.06 7.09 -5.59
CA GLN A 175 -16.16 5.66 -5.32
C GLN A 175 -16.08 5.36 -3.81
N ALA A 176 -15.33 6.19 -3.07
CA ALA A 176 -15.29 6.17 -1.62
C ALA A 176 -15.01 7.58 -1.08
N ILE A 177 -15.45 7.83 0.15
CA ILE A 177 -15.29 9.13 0.83
C ILE A 177 -14.97 8.86 2.30
N ILE A 178 -13.95 9.54 2.79
CA ILE A 178 -13.54 9.53 4.21
C ILE A 178 -13.50 10.96 4.74
N VAL A 179 -13.59 11.08 6.06
CA VAL A 179 -13.35 12.36 6.74
C VAL A 179 -11.84 12.53 6.88
N ALA A 180 -11.28 13.60 6.33
CA ALA A 180 -9.87 13.94 6.53
C ALA A 180 -9.66 14.78 7.79
N ARG A 181 -10.62 15.66 8.09
CA ARG A 181 -10.67 16.44 9.33
C ARG A 181 -12.12 16.60 9.76
N SER A 182 -12.41 16.13 10.96
CA SER A 182 -13.71 16.30 11.62
C SER A 182 -13.82 17.70 12.24
N THR A 183 -15.05 18.20 12.35
CA THR A 183 -15.37 19.38 13.17
C THR A 183 -15.45 19.07 14.66
N GLY A 184 -15.42 17.79 15.04
CA GLY A 184 -15.72 17.29 16.38
C GLY A 184 -17.19 16.91 16.56
N TYR A 185 -18.04 17.12 15.55
CA TYR A 185 -19.48 16.81 15.58
C TYR A 185 -19.82 15.69 14.59
N PRO A 186 -20.05 14.44 15.07
CA PRO A 186 -20.32 13.30 14.19
C PRO A 186 -21.53 13.48 13.27
N LEU A 187 -22.54 14.24 13.71
CA LEU A 187 -23.72 14.55 12.90
C LEU A 187 -23.38 15.41 11.67
N LEU A 188 -22.46 16.37 11.81
CA LEU A 188 -22.00 17.20 10.70
C LEU A 188 -21.12 16.39 9.74
N ASP A 189 -20.24 15.54 10.27
CA ASP A 189 -19.41 14.65 9.47
C ASP A 189 -20.27 13.70 8.62
N GLU A 190 -21.29 13.08 9.22
CA GLU A 190 -22.22 12.20 8.50
C GLU A 190 -23.00 12.96 7.42
N ALA A 191 -23.46 14.18 7.73
CA ALA A 191 -24.16 15.03 6.77
C ALA A 191 -23.25 15.42 5.60
N ALA A 192 -21.99 15.78 5.87
CA ALA A 192 -21.00 16.10 4.85
C ALA A 192 -20.72 14.90 3.93
N LEU A 193 -20.51 13.71 4.51
CA LEU A 193 -20.29 12.48 3.77
C LEU A 193 -21.47 12.15 2.85
N LYS A 194 -22.71 12.26 3.36
CA LYS A 194 -23.93 12.03 2.56
C LYS A 194 -24.04 13.02 1.41
N HIS A 195 -23.78 14.29 1.69
CA HIS A 195 -23.83 15.35 0.69
C HIS A 195 -22.79 15.12 -0.42
N ALA A 196 -21.57 14.74 -0.07
CA ALA A 196 -20.48 14.56 -1.02
C ALA A 196 -20.65 13.34 -1.95
N ARG A 197 -21.47 12.34 -1.61
CA ARG A 197 -21.75 11.17 -2.48
C ARG A 197 -22.38 11.56 -3.81
N ALA A 198 -23.14 12.65 -3.83
CA ALA A 198 -23.79 13.13 -5.04
C ALA A 198 -22.81 13.83 -5.99
N TRP A 199 -21.67 14.33 -5.50
CA TRP A 199 -20.74 15.15 -6.25
C TRP A 199 -20.24 14.48 -7.53
N ARG A 200 -19.97 15.32 -8.54
CA ARG A 200 -19.38 14.90 -9.81
C ARG A 200 -18.24 15.86 -10.12
N TYR A 201 -17.14 15.31 -10.58
CA TYR A 201 -15.97 16.06 -11.00
C TYR A 201 -15.76 15.88 -12.51
N GLU A 202 -15.14 16.88 -13.12
CA GLU A 202 -14.71 16.89 -14.51
C GLU A 202 -13.20 17.10 -14.54
N TYR A 203 -12.51 16.42 -15.45
CA TYR A 203 -11.07 16.48 -15.59
C TYR A 203 -10.69 17.47 -16.70
N GLU A 204 -10.01 18.56 -16.34
CA GLU A 204 -9.59 19.65 -17.22
C GLU A 204 -8.06 19.83 -17.12
N ALA A 205 -7.31 18.81 -17.57
CA ALA A 205 -5.87 18.90 -17.76
C ALA A 205 -5.43 18.10 -18.99
N PRO A 206 -4.24 18.37 -19.56
CA PRO A 206 -3.75 17.61 -20.71
C PRO A 206 -3.66 16.10 -20.42
N GLY A 207 -4.08 15.29 -21.39
CA GLY A 207 -4.06 13.82 -21.29
C GLY A 207 -5.31 13.23 -20.63
N LYS A 208 -5.21 11.98 -20.18
CA LYS A 208 -6.29 11.28 -19.46
C LYS A 208 -5.97 11.24 -17.97
N PRO A 209 -6.99 11.29 -17.08
CA PRO A 209 -6.76 11.08 -15.66
C PRO A 209 -6.27 9.66 -15.39
N ALA A 210 -5.61 9.47 -14.24
CA ALA A 210 -5.30 8.14 -13.73
C ALA A 210 -6.58 7.34 -13.43
N SER A 211 -6.47 6.01 -13.35
CA SER A 211 -7.59 5.11 -13.05
C SER A 211 -8.34 5.46 -11.77
N MET A 212 -7.61 5.98 -10.77
CA MET A 212 -8.17 6.61 -9.59
C MET A 212 -7.39 7.87 -9.21
N SER A 213 -8.04 8.81 -8.53
CA SER A 213 -7.42 10.04 -8.03
C SER A 213 -7.98 10.40 -6.66
N LEU A 214 -7.16 11.00 -5.79
CA LEU A 214 -7.64 11.56 -4.53
C LEU A 214 -7.86 13.06 -4.66
N VAL A 215 -9.05 13.50 -4.26
CA VAL A 215 -9.43 14.91 -4.20
C VAL A 215 -9.78 15.27 -2.76
N ARG A 216 -9.29 16.42 -2.30
CA ARG A 216 -9.70 17.03 -1.03
C ARG A 216 -10.69 18.14 -1.30
N ASP A 217 -11.76 18.17 -0.52
CA ASP A 217 -12.83 19.16 -0.66
C ASP A 217 -13.54 19.34 0.68
N THR A 218 -14.37 20.37 0.82
CA THR A 218 -14.90 20.79 2.12
C THR A 218 -16.41 20.99 2.09
N VAL A 219 -17.05 20.77 3.24
CA VAL A 219 -18.46 21.11 3.48
C VAL A 219 -18.53 22.06 4.67
N ASP A 220 -19.14 23.23 4.46
CA ASP A 220 -19.30 24.27 5.47
C ASP A 220 -20.73 24.23 6.05
N PHE A 221 -20.83 24.17 7.38
CA PHE A 221 -22.08 24.31 8.13
C PHE A 221 -22.02 25.60 8.94
N LYS A 222 -22.92 26.53 8.60
CA LYS A 222 -23.09 27.82 9.29
C LYS A 222 -24.57 28.05 9.59
N LEU A 223 -24.86 28.52 10.79
CA LEU A 223 -26.13 29.05 11.24
C LEU A 223 -26.16 30.52 10.84
N ASN A 224 -27.27 30.92 10.22
CA ASN A 224 -27.51 32.31 9.83
C ASN A 224 -28.09 33.11 10.99
#